data_AF-A0A968DIY7-F1
#
_entry.id   AF-A0A968DIY7-F1
#
_cell.length_a   1.000
_cell.length_b   1.000
_cell.length_c   1.000
_cell.angle_alpha   90.00
_cell.angle_beta   90.00
_cell.angle_gamma   90.00
#
_symmetry.space_group_name_H-M   'P 1'
#
loop_
_entity.id
_entity.type
_entity.pdbx_description
1 polymer ?
#
loop_
_entity_poly.entity_id
_entity_poly.type
_entity_poly.pdbx_seq_one_letter_code
_entity_poly.pdbx_strand_id
1 'polypeptide(L)' 'MTRQQIFETRREEIIDAALRVFSEKGFNAATNKDIAKAAGIRSPGLIYHYFE' A
#
# COMPACT_ATOMS: atom_id res chain seq x y z
N MET A 1 15.71 9.36 -11.23
CA MET A 1 14.59 9.69 -10.33
C MET A 1 15.15 10.27 -9.05
N THR A 2 14.56 11.36 -8.55
CA THR A 2 14.90 11.92 -7.24
C THR A 2 14.35 11.05 -6.12
N ARG A 3 14.89 11.19 -4.91
CA ARG A 3 14.38 10.47 -3.72
C ARG A 3 12.88 10.74 -3.47
N GLN A 4 12.42 11.95 -3.77
CA GLN A 4 11.01 12.32 -3.67
C GLN A 4 10.15 11.59 -4.70
N GLN A 5 10.61 11.49 -5.95
CA GLN A 5 9.87 10.74 -6.99
C GLN A 5 9.71 9.26 -6.63
N ILE A 6 10.75 8.63 -6.09
CA ILE A 6 10.67 7.23 -5.64
C ILE A 6 9.65 7.07 -4.50
N PHE A 7 9.60 8.04 -3.58
CA PHE A 7 8.64 8.00 -2.49
C PHE A 7 7.20 8.08 -3.00
N GLU A 8 6.90 9.03 -3.90
CA GLU A 8 5.56 9.17 -4.48
C GLU A 8 5.16 7.95 -5.31
N THR A 9 6.06 7.42 -6.14
CA THR A 9 5.77 6.19 -6.91
C THR A 9 5.45 5.02 -5.98
N ARG A 10 6.19 4.85 -4.88
CA ARG A 10 5.87 3.79 -3.89
C ARG A 10 4.55 4.05 -3.18
N ARG A 11 4.21 5.30 -2.91
CA ARG A 11 2.93 5.67 -2.33
C ARG A 11 1.78 5.32 -3.26
N GLU A 12 1.88 5.63 -4.55
CA GLU A 12 0.89 5.29 -5.58
C GLU A 12 0.68 3.77 -5.69
N GLU A 13 1.75 2.98 -5.73
CA GLU A 13 1.67 1.51 -5.75
C GLU A 13 0.89 0.94 -4.55
N ILE A 14 1.04 1.56 -3.37
CA ILE A 14 0.28 1.15 -2.17
C ILE A 14 -1.19 1.52 -2.31
N ILE A 15 -1.52 2.67 -2.89
CA ILE A 15 -2.92 3.08 -3.14
C ILE A 15 -3.59 2.12 -4.10
N ASP A 16 -2.93 1.77 -5.21
CA ASP A 16 -3.47 0.82 -6.19
C ASP A 16 -3.71 -0.56 -5.57
N ALA A 17 -2.78 -1.03 -4.75
CA ALA A 17 -2.94 -2.27 -4.00
C ALA A 17 -4.11 -2.19 -3.00
N ALA A 18 -4.25 -1.07 -2.30
CA ALA A 18 -5.34 -0.86 -1.36
C ALA A 18 -6.70 -0.87 -2.05
N LEU A 19 -6.84 -0.17 -3.18
CA LEU A 19 -8.06 -0.17 -3.99
C LEU A 19 -8.47 -1.58 -4.40
N ARG A 20 -7.53 -2.40 -4.87
CA ARG A 20 -7.79 -3.81 -5.22
C ARG A 20 -8.29 -4.59 -4.02
N VAL A 21 -7.55 -4.55 -2.91
CA VAL A 21 -7.90 -5.31 -1.70
C VAL A 21 -9.26 -4.88 -1.15
N PHE A 22 -9.56 -3.57 -1.13
CA PHE A 22 -10.85 -3.07 -0.69
C PHE A 22 -11.98 -3.49 -1.63
N SER A 23 -11.75 -3.51 -2.95
CA SER A 23 -12.75 -3.97 -3.92
C SER A 23 -13.08 -5.45 -3.79
N GLU A 24 -12.09 -6.27 -3.42
CA GLU A 24 -12.25 -7.72 -3.30
C GLU A 24 -12.85 -8.14 -1.94
N LYS A 25 -12.44 -7.47 -0.86
CA LYS A 25 -12.78 -7.90 0.52
C LYS A 25 -13.79 -7.01 1.21
N GLY A 26 -14.02 -5.80 0.69
CA GLY A 26 -14.69 -4.72 1.42
C GLY A 26 -13.75 -4.06 2.44
N PHE A 27 -14.10 -2.83 2.82
CA PHE A 27 -13.26 -1.99 3.67
C PHE A 27 -12.97 -2.61 5.04
N ASN A 28 -13.99 -3.16 5.72
CA ASN A 28 -13.85 -3.67 7.08
C ASN A 28 -13.03 -4.97 7.19
N ALA A 29 -13.01 -5.80 6.15
CA ALA A 29 -12.29 -7.07 6.16
C ALA A 29 -10.88 -6.97 5.58
N ALA A 30 -10.56 -5.88 4.87
CA ALA A 30 -9.24 -5.61 4.36
C ALA A 30 -8.27 -5.23 5.49
N THR A 31 -7.05 -5.74 5.40
CA THR A 31 -6.00 -5.45 6.38
C THR A 31 -4.76 -4.85 5.73
N ASN A 32 -3.96 -4.09 6.50
CA ASN A 32 -2.66 -3.59 6.02
C ASN A 32 -1.72 -4.73 5.59
N LYS A 33 -1.90 -5.94 6.14
CA LYS A 33 -1.16 -7.13 5.71
C LYS A 33 -1.54 -7.56 4.29
N ASP A 34 -2.82 -7.48 3.95
CA ASP A 34 -3.32 -7.79 2.60
C ASP A 34 -2.81 -6.76 1.59
N ILE A 35 -2.88 -5.48 1.95
CA ILE A 35 -2.40 -4.37 1.11
C ILE A 35 -0.90 -4.51 0.88
N ALA A 36 -0.11 -4.78 1.92
CA ALA A 36 1.33 -4.97 1.79
C ALA A 36 1.66 -6.15 0.87
N LYS A 37 0.93 -7.27 1.01
CA LYS A 37 1.08 -8.43 0.13
C LYS A 37 0.76 -8.09 -1.33
N ALA A 38 -0.34 -7.36 -1.58
CA ALA A 38 -0.75 -6.94 -2.91
C ALA A 38 0.22 -5.92 -3.55
N ALA A 39 0.83 -5.05 -2.74
CA ALA A 39 1.83 -4.07 -3.16
C ALA A 39 3.26 -4.66 -3.31
N GLY A 40 3.48 -5.95 -3.01
CA GLY A 40 4.81 -6.54 -3.01
C GLY A 40 5.73 -6.04 -1.88
N ILE A 41 5.16 -5.52 -0.80
CA ILE A 41 5.86 -4.99 0.36
C ILE A 41 6.06 -6.10 1.40
N ARG A 42 7.30 -6.27 1.86
CA ARG A 42 7.67 -7.34 2.81
C ARG A 42 7.10 -7.14 4.22
N SER A 43 6.97 -5.88 4.66
CA SER A 43 6.51 -5.56 6.01
C SER A 43 5.27 -4.66 5.95
N PRO A 44 4.14 -5.06 6.56
CA PRO A 44 2.95 -4.20 6.69
C PRO A 44 3.26 -2.88 7.40
N GLY A 45 4.24 -2.86 8.30
CA GLY A 45 4.66 -1.66 9.02
C GLY A 45 5.21 -0.56 8.11
N LEU A 46 5.68 -0.91 6.91
CA LEU A 46 6.19 0.06 5.95
C LEU A 46 5.07 0.93 5.36
N ILE A 47 3.81 0.48 5.37
CA ILE A 47 2.68 1.30 4.92
C ILE A 47 2.58 2.57 5.77
N TYR A 48 2.77 2.48 7.09
CA TYR A 48 2.72 3.64 7.98
C TYR A 48 3.83 4.69 7.72
N HIS A 49 4.87 4.34 6.96
CA HIS A 49 5.89 5.31 6.56
C HIS A 49 5.45 6.16 5.35
N TYR A 50 4.50 5.69 4.55
CA TYR A 50 4.01 6.40 3.35
C TYR A 50 2.72 7.17 3.58
N PHE A 51 2.05 6.92 4.71
CA PHE A 51 0.77 7.52 5.08
C PHE A 51 0.83 7.92 6.55
N GLU A 52 0.88 9.23 6.79
CA GLU A 52 0.66 9.87 8.10
C GLU A 52 -0.82 10.20 8.29
#